data_AF-A0A7R9Y4N4-F1
#
_entry.id   AF-A0A7R9Y4N4-F1
#
_cell.length_a   1.000
_cell.length_b   1.000
_cell.length_c   1.000
_cell.angle_alpha   90.00
_cell.angle_beta   90.00
_cell.angle_gamma   90.00
#
_symmetry.space_group_name_H-M   'P 1'
#
loop_
_entity.id
_entity.type
_entity.pdbx_description
1 polymer ?
#
loop_
_entity_poly.entity_id
_entity_poly.type
_entity_poly.pdbx_seq_one_letter_code
_entity_poly.pdbx_strand_id
1 'polypeptide(L)'
;TTPTTLASEEDASSSARASGGKILFGSQTGTARRLAHKLSASLRARHGLELDVVDARDFEPESLSSTPVAVVILSTYEDDDGAAPPENARWLCRWVRESAMDERVGALHLAETKYAVFGCGNREYGVDRFNAAARALDADLARLGAARLLRRADGDESGGRMEDAFHEWADKLAARLTAGGIGGGGMRANEDVMKRRAGAGARGTRDRDGDGDGGGKPLAAAAAAAAAARA
;
A
#
# COMPACT_ATOMS: atom_id res chain seq x y z
N THR A 1 -51.20 -25.68 18.23
CA THR A 1 -50.71 -25.65 16.84
C THR A 1 -50.44 -24.21 16.49
N THR A 2 -49.17 -23.92 16.17
CA THR A 2 -48.61 -22.60 15.85
C THR A 2 -49.14 -22.06 14.52
N PRO A 3 -49.17 -20.73 14.34
CA PRO A 3 -48.99 -20.12 13.04
C PRO A 3 -47.62 -19.44 12.95
N THR A 4 -46.77 -20.06 12.15
CA THR A 4 -46.01 -19.48 11.03
C THR A 4 -45.34 -18.11 11.23
N THR A 5 -44.03 -18.19 11.40
CA THR A 5 -43.01 -17.18 11.08
C THR A 5 -43.16 -16.66 9.64
N LEU A 6 -43.37 -15.35 9.49
CA LEU A 6 -43.19 -14.63 8.24
C LEU A 6 -41.78 -14.03 8.22
N ALA A 7 -40.88 -14.71 7.52
CA ALA A 7 -39.70 -14.10 6.92
C ALA A 7 -40.02 -13.86 5.45
N SER A 8 -39.88 -12.62 5.00
CA SER A 8 -39.80 -12.23 3.59
C SER A 8 -38.99 -10.93 3.61
N GLU A 9 -37.67 -11.01 3.40
CA GLU A 9 -37.07 -10.85 2.07
C GLU A 9 -37.33 -9.44 1.54
N GLU A 10 -36.54 -8.47 2.02
CA GLU A 10 -36.31 -7.25 1.25
C GLU A 10 -35.21 -7.53 0.23
N ASP A 11 -35.71 -7.52 -1.00
CA ASP A 11 -35.06 -7.74 -2.27
C ASP A 11 -33.74 -6.97 -2.45
N ALA A 12 -32.76 -7.75 -2.88
CA ALA A 12 -31.65 -7.39 -3.73
C ALA A 12 -31.93 -6.19 -4.67
N SER A 13 -31.30 -5.06 -4.37
CA SER A 13 -30.96 -4.07 -5.39
C SER A 13 -29.67 -3.34 -5.04
N SER A 14 -28.56 -3.92 -5.46
CA SER A 14 -27.44 -3.13 -5.98
C SER A 14 -26.76 -3.99 -7.04
N SER A 15 -27.09 -3.68 -8.28
CA SER A 15 -26.57 -4.34 -9.47
C SER A 15 -25.06 -4.48 -9.42
N ALA A 16 -24.56 -5.64 -9.84
CA ALA A 16 -23.16 -5.90 -10.09
C ALA A 16 -22.54 -4.84 -11.02
N ARG A 17 -22.04 -3.74 -10.45
CA ARG A 17 -20.93 -3.01 -11.06
C ARG A 17 -19.71 -3.88 -10.85
N ALA A 18 -19.08 -4.31 -11.93
CA ALA A 18 -17.69 -4.72 -11.84
C ALA A 18 -16.83 -3.47 -11.57
N SER A 19 -16.90 -2.94 -10.35
CA SER A 19 -16.14 -1.76 -9.85
C SER A 19 -15.36 -2.18 -8.60
N GLY A 20 -14.31 -2.98 -8.80
CA GLY A 20 -13.53 -3.56 -7.70
C GLY A 20 -12.31 -2.74 -7.28
N GLY A 21 -11.91 -1.73 -8.07
CA GLY A 21 -10.68 -0.99 -7.82
C GLY A 21 -10.86 0.15 -6.82
N LYS A 22 -9.90 0.31 -5.91
CA LYS A 22 -9.87 1.36 -4.88
C LYS A 22 -8.60 2.21 -4.99
N ILE A 23 -8.73 3.50 -4.74
CA ILE A 23 -7.63 4.43 -4.49
C ILE A 23 -7.73 4.86 -3.03
N LEU A 24 -6.87 4.28 -2.18
CA LEU A 24 -6.78 4.61 -0.76
C LEU A 24 -5.84 5.79 -0.57
N PHE A 25 -6.19 6.73 0.31
CA PHE A 25 -5.28 7.82 0.67
C PHE A 25 -5.05 7.95 2.17
N GLY A 26 -3.79 8.18 2.53
CA GLY A 26 -3.40 8.65 3.86
C GLY A 26 -2.84 10.06 3.77
N SER A 27 -3.42 11.03 4.49
CA SER A 27 -2.99 12.43 4.42
C SER A 27 -3.26 13.20 5.71
N GLN A 28 -2.36 14.12 6.09
CA GLN A 28 -2.60 15.08 7.18
C GLN A 28 -2.97 16.46 6.63
N THR A 29 -2.24 16.96 5.63
CA THR A 29 -2.42 18.30 5.04
C THR A 29 -3.19 18.30 3.72
N GLY A 30 -3.67 17.14 3.26
CA GLY A 30 -4.54 16.99 2.09
C GLY A 30 -3.83 16.76 0.75
N THR A 31 -2.49 16.78 0.69
CA THR A 31 -1.73 16.54 -0.55
C THR A 31 -2.06 15.18 -1.16
N ALA A 32 -1.92 14.09 -0.39
CA ALA A 32 -2.23 12.74 -0.88
C ALA A 32 -3.71 12.58 -1.27
N ARG A 33 -4.63 13.18 -0.50
CA ARG A 33 -6.08 13.20 -0.82
C ARG A 33 -6.35 13.85 -2.18
N ARG A 34 -5.76 15.03 -2.41
CA ARG A 34 -5.90 15.75 -3.68
C ARG A 34 -5.34 14.94 -4.85
N LEU A 35 -4.17 14.32 -4.69
CA LEU A 35 -3.59 13.44 -5.71
C LEU A 35 -4.46 12.21 -6.00
N ALA A 36 -5.11 11.63 -4.98
CA ALA A 36 -6.02 10.49 -5.16
C ALA A 36 -7.25 10.86 -5.99
N HIS A 37 -7.89 12.00 -5.69
CA HIS A 37 -8.99 12.51 -6.52
C HIS A 37 -8.55 12.87 -7.93
N LYS A 38 -7.36 13.46 -8.09
CA LYS A 38 -6.78 13.77 -9.40
C LYS A 38 -6.53 12.49 -10.22
N LEU A 39 -6.03 11.43 -9.59
CA LEU A 39 -5.84 10.14 -10.23
C LEU A 39 -7.17 9.56 -10.72
N SER A 40 -8.16 9.48 -9.84
CA SER A 40 -9.49 8.94 -10.19
C SER A 40 -10.15 9.71 -11.34
N ALA A 41 -10.17 11.04 -11.25
CA ALA A 41 -10.72 11.89 -12.30
C ALA A 41 -9.98 11.70 -13.65
N SER A 42 -8.65 11.61 -13.61
CA SER A 42 -7.83 11.35 -14.79
C SER A 42 -8.11 9.98 -15.40
N LEU A 43 -8.16 8.91 -14.59
CA LEU A 43 -8.43 7.55 -15.05
C LEU A 43 -9.81 7.45 -15.71
N ARG A 44 -10.82 8.06 -15.09
CA ARG A 44 -12.17 8.13 -15.64
C ARG A 44 -12.21 8.90 -16.96
N ALA A 45 -11.64 10.09 -16.99
CA ALA A 45 -11.71 10.96 -18.16
C ALA A 45 -10.91 10.45 -19.37
N ARG A 46 -9.71 9.90 -19.14
CA ARG A 46 -8.78 9.51 -20.22
C ARG A 46 -8.90 8.05 -20.63
N HIS A 47 -9.38 7.17 -19.74
CA HIS A 47 -9.35 5.73 -19.96
C HIS A 47 -10.68 5.03 -19.65
N GLY A 48 -11.70 5.75 -19.18
CA GLY A 48 -12.99 5.14 -18.79
C GLY A 48 -12.89 4.20 -17.59
N LEU A 49 -11.80 4.29 -16.82
CA LEU A 49 -11.56 3.44 -15.65
C LEU A 49 -12.10 4.12 -14.38
N GLU A 50 -12.99 3.44 -13.66
CA GLU A 50 -13.54 3.92 -12.39
C GLU A 50 -12.89 3.16 -11.22
N LEU A 51 -12.13 3.89 -10.40
CA LEU A 51 -11.63 3.43 -9.11
C LEU A 51 -12.18 4.36 -8.02
N ASP A 52 -12.71 3.78 -6.96
CA ASP A 52 -13.31 4.55 -5.86
C ASP A 52 -12.21 5.14 -4.98
N VAL A 53 -12.30 6.44 -4.72
CA VAL A 53 -11.38 7.12 -3.79
C VAL A 53 -11.91 6.94 -2.38
N VAL A 54 -11.09 6.38 -1.48
CA VAL A 54 -11.48 6.06 -0.10
C VAL A 54 -10.43 6.63 0.86
N ASP A 55 -10.89 7.29 1.92
CA ASP A 55 -10.02 7.63 3.04
C ASP A 55 -9.56 6.33 3.71
N ALA A 56 -8.26 6.16 3.95
CA ALA A 56 -7.75 4.94 4.57
C ALA A 56 -8.38 4.63 5.95
N ARG A 57 -8.98 5.62 6.61
CA ARG A 57 -9.71 5.45 7.88
C ARG A 57 -11.02 4.68 7.70
N ASP A 58 -11.67 4.88 6.56
CA ASP A 58 -13.00 4.34 6.26
C ASP A 58 -12.90 3.01 5.49
N PHE A 59 -11.68 2.50 5.28
CA PHE A 59 -11.42 1.26 4.57
C PHE A 59 -11.07 0.14 5.55
N GLU A 60 -11.81 -0.98 5.45
CA GLU A 60 -11.53 -2.19 6.24
C GLU A 60 -10.35 -2.98 5.63
N PRO A 61 -9.19 -3.09 6.31
CA PRO A 61 -7.99 -3.72 5.76
C PRO A 61 -8.17 -5.17 5.30
N GLU A 62 -9.02 -5.95 5.97
CA GLU A 62 -9.38 -7.33 5.61
C GLU A 62 -9.98 -7.41 4.19
N SER A 63 -10.63 -6.33 3.74
CA SER A 63 -11.18 -6.22 2.39
C SER A 63 -10.11 -6.11 1.31
N LEU A 64 -8.82 -5.95 1.66
CA LEU A 64 -7.73 -6.00 0.66
C LEU A 64 -7.77 -7.32 -0.11
N SER A 65 -8.01 -8.44 0.57
CA SER A 65 -8.04 -9.78 -0.01
C SER A 65 -9.10 -9.96 -1.10
N SER A 66 -10.19 -9.20 -1.04
CA SER A 66 -11.27 -9.16 -2.03
C SER A 66 -11.24 -7.91 -2.92
N THR A 67 -10.23 -7.05 -2.75
CA THR A 67 -10.03 -5.85 -3.57
C THR A 67 -9.07 -6.19 -4.73
N PRO A 68 -9.56 -6.39 -5.97
CA PRO A 68 -8.71 -6.81 -7.09
C PRO A 68 -7.64 -5.77 -7.48
N VAL A 69 -7.90 -4.48 -7.26
CA VAL A 69 -6.96 -3.39 -7.50
C VAL A 69 -6.97 -2.41 -6.33
N ALA A 70 -5.84 -2.29 -5.64
CA ALA A 70 -5.64 -1.31 -4.56
C ALA A 70 -4.48 -0.36 -4.91
N VAL A 71 -4.82 0.89 -5.20
CA VAL A 71 -3.83 1.95 -5.40
C VAL A 71 -3.74 2.76 -4.10
N VAL A 72 -2.54 2.96 -3.56
CA VAL A 72 -2.38 3.70 -2.30
C VAL A 72 -1.55 4.96 -2.53
N ILE A 73 -2.04 6.11 -2.08
CA ILE A 73 -1.32 7.37 -2.05
C ILE A 73 -1.11 7.77 -0.60
N LEU A 74 0.13 7.69 -0.12
CA LEU A 74 0.42 7.75 1.32
C LEU A 74 1.46 8.82 1.64
N SER A 75 1.06 9.80 2.45
CA SER A 75 2.01 10.72 3.07
C SER A 75 2.84 10.05 4.15
N THR A 76 4.07 10.50 4.36
CA THR A 76 4.88 10.16 5.54
C THR A 76 5.02 11.38 6.43
N TYR A 77 4.82 11.20 7.73
CA TYR A 77 5.02 12.21 8.77
C TYR A 77 5.98 11.69 9.83
N GLU A 78 6.37 12.56 10.75
CA GLU A 78 7.12 12.17 11.93
C GLU A 78 6.20 12.08 13.15
N ASP A 79 6.41 11.06 13.97
CA ASP A 79 5.87 10.95 15.32
C ASP A 79 6.98 10.56 16.31
N ASP A 80 6.59 10.25 17.55
CA ASP A 80 7.50 9.93 18.64
C ASP A 80 8.40 8.71 18.35
N ASP A 81 7.94 7.78 17.51
CA ASP A 81 8.65 6.54 17.15
C ASP A 81 9.41 6.65 15.80
N GLY A 82 9.35 7.80 15.14
CA GLY A 82 10.07 8.08 13.91
C GLY A 82 9.15 8.39 12.73
N ALA A 83 9.42 7.78 11.57
CA ALA A 83 8.64 8.03 10.37
C ALA A 83 7.38 7.16 10.35
N ALA A 84 6.21 7.79 10.30
CA ALA A 84 4.92 7.15 10.45
C ALA A 84 3.94 7.55 9.34
N PRO A 85 2.92 6.71 9.06
CA PRO A 85 1.81 7.12 8.22
C PRO A 85 0.96 8.18 8.94
N PRO A 86 0.12 8.92 8.20
CA PRO A 86 -0.79 9.91 8.78
C PRO A 86 -1.86 9.19 9.60
N GLU A 87 -2.48 9.90 10.55
CA GLU A 87 -3.45 9.31 11.49
C GLU A 87 -4.55 8.51 10.80
N ASN A 88 -5.08 9.03 9.69
CA ASN A 88 -6.15 8.38 8.94
C ASN A 88 -5.71 7.07 8.26
N ALA A 89 -4.41 6.79 8.10
CA ALA A 89 -3.91 5.54 7.52
C ALA A 89 -3.14 4.64 8.51
N ARG A 90 -3.06 5.02 9.79
CA ARG A 90 -2.34 4.23 10.80
C ARG A 90 -2.89 2.81 10.94
N TRP A 91 -4.22 2.67 10.99
CA TRP A 91 -4.86 1.37 11.12
C TRP A 91 -4.52 0.45 9.95
N LEU A 92 -4.74 0.91 8.71
CA LEU A 92 -4.40 0.17 7.50
C LEU A 92 -2.93 -0.26 7.48
N CYS A 93 -1.99 0.66 7.72
CA CYS A 93 -0.57 0.35 7.66
C CYS A 93 -0.15 -0.63 8.76
N ARG A 94 -0.69 -0.48 9.98
CA ARG A 94 -0.44 -1.40 11.10
C ARG A 94 -0.97 -2.80 10.77
N TRP A 95 -2.21 -2.90 10.31
CA TRP A 95 -2.82 -4.18 9.98
C TRP A 95 -2.03 -4.93 8.91
N VAL A 96 -1.61 -4.23 7.84
CA VAL A 96 -0.79 -4.83 6.77
C VAL A 96 0.57 -5.27 7.31
N ARG A 97 1.20 -4.46 8.16
CA ARG A 97 2.48 -4.78 8.80
C ARG A 97 2.37 -6.01 9.69
N GLU A 98 1.42 -6.03 10.61
CA GLU A 98 1.21 -7.14 11.55
C GLU A 98 0.87 -8.43 10.82
N SER A 99 -0.04 -8.36 9.83
CA SER A 99 -0.37 -9.49 8.96
C SER A 99 0.87 -10.00 8.21
N ALA A 100 1.73 -9.11 7.73
CA ALA A 100 2.96 -9.49 7.03
C ALA A 100 4.04 -10.11 7.94
N MET A 101 3.94 -9.94 9.25
CA MET A 101 4.84 -10.58 10.24
C MET A 101 4.23 -11.82 10.91
N ASP A 102 2.92 -12.05 10.76
CA ASP A 102 2.24 -13.21 11.34
C ASP A 102 2.41 -14.43 10.42
N GLU A 103 3.21 -15.40 10.85
CA GLU A 103 3.47 -16.64 10.09
C GLU A 103 2.21 -17.47 9.83
N ARG A 104 1.12 -17.23 10.57
CA ARG A 104 -0.19 -17.89 10.38
C ARG A 104 -0.95 -17.28 9.21
N VAL A 105 -0.73 -16.00 8.94
CA VAL A 105 -1.27 -15.29 7.78
C VAL A 105 -0.39 -15.66 6.59
N GLY A 106 -0.74 -16.76 5.92
CA GLY A 106 0.08 -17.33 4.86
C GLY A 106 0.50 -16.28 3.81
N ALA A 107 1.71 -16.42 3.27
CA ALA A 107 2.34 -15.44 2.35
C ALA A 107 1.61 -15.15 1.03
N LEU A 108 0.43 -15.74 0.83
CA LEU A 108 -0.47 -15.54 -0.31
C LEU A 108 -1.82 -14.93 0.10
N HIS A 109 -1.91 -14.37 1.32
CA HIS A 109 -3.15 -13.80 1.84
C HIS A 109 -3.78 -12.76 0.92
N LEU A 110 -2.96 -12.01 0.16
CA LEU A 110 -3.38 -10.99 -0.79
C LEU A 110 -3.09 -11.39 -2.26
N ALA A 111 -3.04 -12.69 -2.58
CA ALA A 111 -2.66 -13.17 -3.93
C ALA A 111 -3.56 -12.66 -5.06
N GLU A 112 -4.83 -12.37 -4.77
CA GLU A 112 -5.80 -11.83 -5.73
C GLU A 112 -5.76 -10.29 -5.82
N THR A 113 -5.01 -9.62 -4.94
CA THR A 113 -4.87 -8.18 -4.89
C THR A 113 -3.72 -7.71 -5.78
N LYS A 114 -4.03 -6.87 -6.76
CA LYS A 114 -3.00 -6.12 -7.50
C LYS A 114 -2.85 -4.73 -6.89
N TYR A 115 -1.63 -4.24 -6.71
CA TYR A 115 -1.42 -2.96 -6.03
C TYR A 115 -0.36 -2.05 -6.64
N ALA A 116 -0.45 -0.75 -6.33
CA ALA A 116 0.59 0.23 -6.60
C ALA A 116 0.60 1.29 -5.49
N VAL A 117 1.78 1.81 -5.13
CA VAL A 117 1.94 2.82 -4.07
C VAL A 117 2.61 4.07 -4.61
N PHE A 118 2.08 5.24 -4.26
CA PHE A 118 2.75 6.53 -4.43
C PHE A 118 3.00 7.16 -3.07
N GLY A 119 4.24 7.53 -2.80
CA GLY A 119 4.63 8.19 -1.56
C GLY A 119 4.62 9.72 -1.70
N CYS A 120 4.07 10.39 -0.68
CA CYS A 120 4.25 11.82 -0.47
C CYS A 120 5.19 12.06 0.71
N GLY A 121 6.41 12.52 0.44
CA GLY A 121 7.41 12.77 1.47
C GLY A 121 8.20 14.03 1.20
N ASN A 122 9.14 14.31 2.09
CA ASN A 122 10.06 15.43 2.00
C ASN A 122 11.48 14.93 2.32
N ARG A 123 12.44 15.18 1.42
CA ARG A 123 13.84 14.74 1.57
C ARG A 123 14.62 15.47 2.66
N GLU A 124 14.16 16.64 3.09
CA GLU A 124 14.78 17.40 4.19
C GLU A 124 14.77 16.63 5.51
N TYR A 125 13.82 15.70 5.70
CA TYR A 125 13.78 14.80 6.85
C TYR A 125 14.82 13.66 6.79
N GLY A 126 15.69 13.66 5.77
CA GLY A 126 16.75 12.67 5.59
C GLY A 126 16.32 11.42 4.81
N VAL A 127 17.32 10.69 4.30
CA VAL A 127 17.13 9.53 3.41
C VAL A 127 16.35 8.39 4.08
N ASP A 128 16.54 8.22 5.38
CA ASP A 128 15.88 7.16 6.15
C ASP A 128 14.40 7.43 6.39
N ARG A 129 13.98 8.71 6.38
CA ARG A 129 12.58 9.10 6.62
C ARG A 129 11.83 9.43 5.34
N PHE A 130 12.55 9.77 4.27
CA PHE A 130 11.97 10.08 2.97
C PHE A 130 11.05 8.95 2.47
N ASN A 131 9.74 9.25 2.42
CA ASN A 131 8.67 8.34 2.02
C ASN A 131 8.55 7.04 2.82
N ALA A 132 9.14 6.97 4.02
CA ALA A 132 9.30 5.73 4.77
C ALA A 132 8.00 4.93 4.98
N ALA A 133 6.87 5.58 5.25
CA ALA A 133 5.58 4.91 5.41
C ALA A 133 5.13 4.22 4.12
N ALA A 134 5.26 4.90 2.98
CA ALA A 134 4.97 4.32 1.66
C ALA A 134 5.96 3.21 1.28
N ARG A 135 7.22 3.30 1.72
CA ARG A 135 8.22 2.24 1.51
C ARG A 135 7.87 0.98 2.30
N ALA A 136 7.49 1.13 3.57
CA ALA A 136 7.10 0.03 4.43
C ALA A 136 5.85 -0.67 3.89
N LEU A 137 4.79 0.10 3.58
CA LEU A 137 3.55 -0.45 3.04
C LEU A 137 3.78 -1.22 1.73
N ASP A 138 4.57 -0.67 0.80
CA ASP A 138 4.89 -1.34 -0.47
C ASP A 138 5.62 -2.68 -0.26
N ALA A 139 6.48 -2.78 0.77
CA ALA A 139 7.19 -4.01 1.09
C ALA A 139 6.29 -5.03 1.80
N ASP A 140 5.45 -4.59 2.74
CA ASP A 140 4.58 -5.47 3.50
C ASP A 140 3.44 -6.05 2.63
N LEU A 141 2.87 -5.25 1.71
CA LEU A 141 1.92 -5.75 0.71
C LEU A 141 2.53 -6.84 -0.19
N ALA A 142 3.78 -6.66 -0.63
CA ALA A 142 4.49 -7.69 -1.40
C ALA A 142 4.71 -8.97 -0.58
N ARG A 143 5.01 -8.83 0.72
CA ARG A 143 5.23 -9.97 1.62
C ARG A 143 3.97 -10.81 1.83
N LEU A 144 2.80 -10.18 1.78
CA LEU A 144 1.49 -10.84 1.82
C LEU A 144 1.04 -11.46 0.48
N GLY A 145 1.88 -11.39 -0.55
CA GLY A 145 1.63 -12.02 -1.85
C GLY A 145 0.86 -11.15 -2.84
N ALA A 146 0.60 -9.87 -2.52
CA ALA A 146 -0.03 -8.94 -3.45
C ALA A 146 0.85 -8.72 -4.69
N ALA A 147 0.22 -8.65 -5.86
CA ALA A 147 0.91 -8.47 -7.13
C ALA A 147 1.14 -6.98 -7.44
N ARG A 148 2.39 -6.54 -7.46
CA ARG A 148 2.73 -5.15 -7.75
C ARG A 148 2.50 -4.81 -9.24
N LEU A 149 1.55 -3.92 -9.53
CA LEU A 149 1.23 -3.40 -10.86
C LEU A 149 2.33 -2.50 -11.42
N LEU A 150 2.86 -1.64 -10.55
CA LEU A 150 3.87 -0.65 -10.88
C LEU A 150 4.77 -0.42 -9.67
N ARG A 151 6.08 -0.25 -9.90
CA ARG A 151 7.01 0.11 -8.83
C ARG A 151 6.53 1.38 -8.11
N ARG A 152 6.73 1.41 -6.80
CA ARG A 152 6.50 2.60 -5.98
C ARG A 152 7.25 3.80 -6.59
N ALA A 153 6.61 4.96 -6.61
CA ALA A 153 7.27 6.23 -6.86
C ALA A 153 7.20 7.09 -5.59
N ASP A 154 8.26 7.87 -5.39
CA ASP A 154 8.48 8.69 -4.22
C ASP A 154 8.48 10.14 -4.68
N GLY A 155 7.43 10.88 -4.37
CA GLY A 155 7.42 12.30 -4.62
C GLY A 155 8.02 13.09 -3.46
N ASP A 156 8.50 14.29 -3.77
CA ASP A 156 9.27 15.14 -2.86
C ASP A 156 8.71 16.56 -2.81
N GLU A 157 8.26 16.97 -1.62
CA GLU A 157 7.74 18.31 -1.35
C GLU A 157 8.85 19.38 -1.37
N SER A 158 10.01 19.11 -0.76
CA SER A 158 11.13 20.07 -0.67
C SER A 158 11.71 20.44 -2.03
N GLY A 159 11.92 19.45 -2.90
CA GLY A 159 12.43 19.65 -4.25
C GLY A 159 11.38 20.15 -5.25
N GLY A 160 10.12 20.34 -4.83
CA GLY A 160 9.02 20.72 -5.73
C GLY A 160 8.67 19.66 -6.79
N ARG A 161 9.13 18.42 -6.61
CA ARG A 161 8.99 17.31 -7.59
C ARG A 161 7.77 16.42 -7.33
N MET A 162 6.89 16.81 -6.42
CA MET A 162 5.69 16.07 -6.05
C MET A 162 4.77 15.80 -7.24
N GLU A 163 4.36 16.85 -7.96
CA GLU A 163 3.39 16.73 -9.06
C GLU A 163 3.98 16.01 -10.28
N ASP A 164 5.21 16.33 -10.67
CA ASP A 164 5.88 15.70 -11.81
C ASP A 164 6.04 14.19 -11.61
N ALA A 165 6.55 13.79 -10.43
CA ALA A 165 6.72 12.38 -10.08
C ALA A 165 5.36 11.66 -10.07
N PHE A 166 4.32 12.32 -9.57
CA PHE A 166 2.97 11.79 -9.58
C PHE A 166 2.42 11.63 -11.00
N HIS A 167 2.58 12.63 -11.87
CA HIS A 167 2.10 12.57 -13.25
C HIS A 167 2.75 11.44 -14.03
N GLU A 168 4.08 11.34 -13.98
CA GLU A 168 4.81 10.26 -14.64
C GLU A 168 4.39 8.88 -14.14
N TRP A 169 4.19 8.74 -12.83
CA TRP A 169 3.76 7.49 -12.22
C TRP A 169 2.32 7.15 -12.59
N ALA A 170 1.41 8.14 -12.57
CA ALA A 170 0.00 7.97 -12.89
C ALA A 170 -0.21 7.55 -14.35
N ASP A 171 0.54 8.12 -15.30
CA ASP A 171 0.48 7.73 -16.71
C ASP A 171 0.95 6.29 -16.92
N LYS A 172 2.04 5.89 -16.26
CA LYS A 172 2.54 4.51 -16.28
C LYS A 172 1.53 3.55 -15.63
N LEU A 173 0.88 3.95 -14.54
CA LEU A 173 -0.13 3.15 -13.86
C LEU A 173 -1.35 2.95 -14.76
N ALA A 174 -1.84 4.02 -15.38
CA ALA A 174 -2.96 3.95 -16.31
C ALA A 174 -2.69 2.97 -17.46
N ALA A 175 -1.49 3.02 -18.05
CA ALA A 175 -1.08 2.07 -19.09
C ALA A 175 -1.09 0.60 -18.61
N ARG A 176 -0.74 0.34 -17.34
CA ARG A 176 -0.80 -1.02 -16.75
C ARG A 176 -2.23 -1.48 -16.50
N LEU A 177 -3.09 -0.59 -16.02
CA LEU A 177 -4.49 -0.89 -15.74
C LEU A 177 -5.28 -1.17 -17.03
N THR A 178 -5.01 -0.44 -18.11
CA THR A 178 -5.66 -0.65 -19.41
C THR A 178 -5.16 -1.92 -20.11
N ALA A 179 -3.85 -2.19 -20.10
CA ALA A 179 -3.29 -3.40 -20.68
C ALA A 179 -3.72 -4.67 -19.92
N GLY A 180 -3.96 -4.56 -18.61
CA GLY A 180 -4.34 -5.67 -17.75
C GLY A 180 -5.84 -6.02 -17.77
N GLY A 181 -6.66 -5.29 -18.52
CA GLY A 181 -8.10 -5.57 -18.69
C GLY A 181 -8.86 -5.56 -17.36
N ILE A 182 -9.19 -4.38 -16.82
CA ILE A 182 -10.16 -4.26 -15.72
C ILE A 182 -11.62 -4.43 -16.23
N GLY A 183 -11.80 -4.59 -17.54
CA GLY A 183 -13.06 -5.00 -18.16
C GLY A 183 -13.18 -6.51 -18.26
N GLY A 184 -13.91 -7.13 -17.32
CA GLY A 184 -14.57 -8.43 -17.41
C GLY A 184 -13.83 -9.59 -18.12
N GLY A 185 -13.28 -10.53 -17.35
CA GLY A 185 -12.82 -11.81 -17.88
C GLY A 185 -11.86 -12.53 -16.93
N GLY A 186 -12.31 -13.66 -16.38
CA GLY A 186 -11.65 -14.36 -15.28
C GLY A 186 -10.32 -15.04 -15.58
N MET A 187 -9.60 -15.29 -14.49
CA MET A 187 -8.84 -16.50 -14.17
C MET A 187 -8.15 -17.21 -15.35
N ARG A 188 -6.86 -16.88 -15.59
CA ARG A 188 -5.87 -17.77 -16.22
C ARG A 188 -4.49 -17.11 -16.21
N ALA A 189 -3.76 -17.25 -15.10
CA ALA A 189 -2.30 -17.37 -15.11
C ALA A 189 -1.79 -17.40 -13.66
N ASN A 190 -1.75 -18.58 -13.04
CA ASN A 190 -0.91 -18.79 -11.85
C ASN A 190 -0.56 -20.28 -11.59
N GLU A 191 -0.39 -21.10 -12.64
CA GLU A 191 0.18 -22.46 -12.48
C GLU A 191 1.70 -22.51 -12.74
N ASP A 192 2.26 -21.56 -13.50
CA ASP A 192 3.65 -21.65 -13.98
C ASP A 192 4.72 -21.13 -13.02
N VAL A 193 4.32 -20.43 -11.94
CA VAL A 193 5.24 -19.93 -10.91
C VAL A 193 5.53 -20.99 -9.85
N MET A 194 4.55 -21.85 -9.54
CA MET A 194 4.68 -22.87 -8.49
C MET A 194 5.68 -23.98 -8.86
N LYS A 195 5.76 -24.37 -10.14
CA LYS A 195 6.66 -25.44 -10.60
C LYS A 195 8.15 -25.08 -10.57
N ARG A 196 8.51 -23.80 -10.52
CA ARG A 196 9.93 -23.37 -10.59
C ARG A 196 10.62 -23.29 -9.22
N ARG A 197 9.86 -23.34 -8.12
CA ARG A 197 10.43 -23.27 -6.76
C ARG A 197 10.61 -24.62 -6.06
N ALA A 198 10.04 -25.70 -6.59
CA ALA A 198 10.16 -27.04 -6.01
C ALA A 198 11.42 -27.83 -6.46
N GLY A 199 12.30 -27.25 -7.30
CA GLY A 199 13.35 -27.99 -8.00
C GLY A 199 14.81 -27.80 -7.54
N ALA A 200 15.10 -27.01 -6.51
CA ALA A 200 16.48 -26.71 -6.13
C ALA A 200 16.78 -27.09 -4.67
N GLY A 201 16.89 -28.39 -4.42
CA GLY A 201 17.48 -28.93 -3.19
C GLY A 201 18.56 -29.94 -3.54
N ALA A 202 19.83 -29.58 -3.32
CA ALA A 202 20.88 -30.42 -2.70
C ALA A 202 22.31 -29.90 -2.98
N ARG A 203 23.14 -30.01 -1.93
CA ARG A 203 24.62 -29.88 -1.84
C ARG A 203 25.13 -28.45 -1.67
N GLY A 204 25.96 -28.12 -0.69
CA GLY A 204 26.63 -28.92 0.34
C GLY A 204 27.38 -27.97 1.28
N THR A 205 27.55 -28.41 2.52
CA THR A 205 28.22 -27.71 3.62
C THR A 205 29.71 -27.47 3.34
N ARG A 206 30.23 -26.34 3.82
CA ARG A 206 31.60 -26.25 4.36
C ARG A 206 31.76 -25.01 5.23
N ASP A 207 32.30 -25.29 6.39
CA ASP A 207 32.59 -24.44 7.53
C ASP A 207 33.61 -23.34 7.21
N ARG A 208 33.52 -22.22 7.93
CA ARG A 208 34.69 -21.42 8.32
C ARG A 208 34.35 -20.53 9.51
N ASP A 209 35.03 -20.85 10.61
CA ASP A 209 35.15 -20.09 11.85
C ASP A 209 35.78 -18.71 11.62
N GLY A 210 35.45 -17.74 12.48
CA GLY A 210 36.08 -16.43 12.51
C GLY A 210 35.50 -15.52 13.59
N ASP A 211 36.10 -15.62 14.79
CA ASP A 211 35.99 -14.74 15.96
C ASP A 211 36.04 -13.24 15.65
N GLY A 212 35.36 -12.42 16.48
CA GLY A 212 35.45 -10.96 16.42
C GLY A 212 34.61 -10.24 17.47
N ASP A 213 35.17 -10.17 18.67
CA ASP A 213 34.76 -9.54 19.94
C ASP A 213 34.45 -8.01 19.90
N GLY A 214 33.70 -7.55 20.93
CA GLY A 214 33.60 -6.15 21.40
C GLY A 214 32.29 -5.44 21.03
N GLY A 215 31.36 -5.07 21.90
CA GLY A 215 31.47 -4.66 23.30
C GLY A 215 31.05 -3.18 23.43
N GLY A 216 29.97 -2.88 24.16
CA GLY A 216 29.72 -1.52 24.71
C GLY A 216 28.42 -0.81 24.31
N LYS A 217 27.39 -0.92 25.17
CA LYS A 217 26.30 0.06 25.35
C LYS A 217 26.82 1.33 26.08
N PRO A 218 25.97 2.31 26.47
CA PRO A 218 25.10 3.21 25.71
C PRO A 218 25.36 4.69 26.14
N LEU A 219 24.39 5.58 25.92
CA LEU A 219 24.15 6.87 26.61
C LEU A 219 24.69 8.13 25.90
N ALA A 220 23.79 9.02 25.48
CA ALA A 220 23.50 10.27 26.21
C ALA A 220 22.73 11.26 25.34
N ALA A 221 21.79 11.93 26.00
CA ALA A 221 20.93 12.98 25.49
C ALA A 221 21.67 14.28 25.15
N ALA A 222 21.15 15.02 24.16
CA ALA A 222 21.22 16.48 24.02
C ALA A 222 20.13 16.88 23.02
N ALA A 223 19.00 17.45 23.43
CA ALA A 223 18.76 18.81 23.93
C ALA A 223 18.84 19.92 22.86
N ALA A 224 17.67 20.55 22.68
CA ALA A 224 17.44 22.00 22.49
C ALA A 224 17.50 22.67 21.09
N ALA A 225 16.33 23.24 20.77
CA ALA A 225 16.08 24.63 20.31
C ALA A 225 16.19 25.00 18.82
N ALA A 226 15.05 25.44 18.26
CA ALA A 226 14.81 26.79 17.70
C ALA A 226 13.34 26.86 17.21
N ALA A 227 12.42 27.53 17.92
CA ALA A 227 12.19 28.98 18.01
C ALA A 227 11.12 29.48 17.02
N ALA A 228 9.97 29.82 17.61
CA ALA A 228 9.14 30.99 17.36
C ALA A 228 9.13 31.62 15.95
N ALA A 229 7.97 31.56 15.29
CA ALA A 229 7.50 32.63 14.42
C ALA A 229 5.96 32.57 14.27
N ARG A 230 5.23 33.17 15.21
CA ARG A 230 3.98 33.87 14.88
C ARG A 230 3.89 35.15 15.70
N ALA A 231 3.82 36.23 14.92
CA ALA A 231 3.54 37.60 15.32
C ALA A 231 2.19 37.73 16.03
#